data_AF-A0A6A9SDL8-F1
#
_entry.id   AF-A0A6A9SDL8-F1
#
_cell.length_a   1.000
_cell.length_b   1.000
_cell.length_c   1.000
_cell.angle_alpha   90.00
_cell.angle_beta   90.00
_cell.angle_gamma   90.00
#
_symmetry.space_group_name_H-M   'P 1'
#
loop_
_entity.id
_entity.type
_entity.pdbx_description
1 polymer ?
#
loop_
_entity_poly.entity_id
_entity_poly.type
_entity_poly.pdbx_seq_one_letter_code
_entity_poly.pdbx_strand_id
1 'polypeptide(L)'
;MTPLGLTLLAQVGANLQLGTVSRALVEGVVWLLVITLLAATPAGAIAVFYRWYVRERIQTGLAVLFGLTAVVLVIGATTALSEVIAQREDVLAAGAVLLNLAAFLAGGVGAYGGMRIGDRLGVDLFAATGGRNIDADVSEIVQTVGRVTSVRLPEDIDDIIGYDPMPDETKETLANRRFLFPRRLTKDELRDRLVVRLKTDYGVGHVDVELADDGNVDYLAVGSRAAGIGPTLPPSTNAVAIQ
;
A
#
# COMPACT_ATOMS: atom_id res chain seq x y z
N MET A 1 -60.11 -39.94 18.24
CA MET A 1 -59.21 -39.13 19.08
C MET A 1 -57.88 -39.04 18.36
N THR A 2 -57.66 -37.96 17.61
CA THR A 2 -56.54 -37.78 16.68
C THR A 2 -55.33 -37.14 17.40
N PRO A 3 -54.09 -37.58 17.11
CA PRO A 3 -52.88 -37.11 17.81
C PRO A 3 -52.39 -35.78 17.21
N LEU A 4 -53.20 -34.73 17.32
CA LEU A 4 -52.87 -33.40 16.78
C LEU A 4 -51.84 -32.63 17.62
N GLY A 5 -51.56 -33.07 18.86
CA GLY A 5 -50.62 -32.38 19.75
C GLY A 5 -49.14 -32.62 19.42
N LEU A 6 -48.80 -33.80 18.88
CA LEU A 6 -47.40 -34.22 18.69
C LEU A 6 -46.76 -33.59 17.45
N THR A 7 -47.52 -33.43 16.37
CA THR A 7 -47.08 -32.74 15.15
C THR A 7 -46.95 -31.23 15.36
N LEU A 8 -47.84 -30.61 16.12
CA LEU A 8 -47.76 -29.18 16.45
C LEU A 8 -46.55 -28.86 17.34
N LEU A 9 -46.24 -29.71 18.33
CA LEU A 9 -45.04 -29.58 19.16
C LEU A 9 -43.73 -29.80 18.36
N ALA A 10 -43.71 -30.79 17.45
CA ALA A 10 -42.57 -31.00 16.56
C ALA A 10 -42.35 -29.83 15.60
N GLN A 11 -43.42 -29.23 15.09
CA GLN A 11 -43.38 -28.11 14.15
C GLN A 11 -43.01 -26.79 14.85
N VAL A 12 -43.44 -26.59 16.10
CA VAL A 12 -42.98 -25.48 16.95
C VAL A 12 -41.50 -25.67 17.33
N GLY A 13 -41.07 -26.90 17.66
CA GLY A 13 -39.66 -27.22 17.91
C GLY A 13 -38.76 -27.00 16.69
N ALA A 14 -39.21 -27.40 15.50
CA ALA A 14 -38.49 -27.18 14.24
C ALA A 14 -38.40 -25.68 13.87
N ASN A 15 -39.49 -24.92 14.06
CA ASN A 15 -39.47 -23.47 13.83
C ASN A 15 -38.60 -22.72 14.85
N LEU A 16 -38.60 -23.15 16.12
CA LEU A 16 -37.69 -22.64 17.15
C LEU A 16 -36.22 -23.00 16.84
N GLN A 17 -35.95 -24.20 16.35
CA GLN A 17 -34.62 -24.60 15.89
C GLN A 17 -34.16 -23.79 14.67
N LEU A 18 -35.02 -23.59 13.66
CA LEU A 18 -34.70 -22.78 12.49
C LEU A 18 -34.47 -21.30 12.85
N GLY A 19 -35.25 -20.75 13.79
CA GLY A 19 -35.04 -19.41 14.33
C GLY A 19 -33.74 -19.28 15.14
N THR A 20 -33.35 -20.32 15.88
CA THR A 20 -32.13 -20.33 16.70
C THR A 20 -30.88 -20.51 15.83
N VAL A 21 -30.93 -21.42 14.84
CA VAL A 21 -29.83 -21.68 13.90
C VAL A 21 -29.56 -20.46 13.01
N SER A 22 -30.61 -19.82 12.49
CA SER A 22 -30.46 -18.59 11.71
C SER A 22 -29.87 -17.45 12.54
N ARG A 23 -30.31 -17.28 13.79
CA ARG A 23 -29.74 -16.27 14.70
C ARG A 23 -28.25 -16.53 14.98
N ALA A 24 -27.89 -17.77 15.30
CA ALA A 24 -26.49 -18.14 15.57
C ALA A 24 -25.59 -17.96 14.34
N LEU A 25 -26.11 -18.26 13.14
CA LEU A 25 -25.40 -18.01 11.89
C LEU A 25 -25.19 -16.52 11.64
N VAL A 26 -26.23 -15.70 11.82
CA VAL A 26 -26.13 -14.25 11.66
C VAL A 26 -25.13 -13.66 12.66
N GLU A 27 -25.21 -14.07 13.92
CA GLU A 27 -24.29 -13.61 14.97
C GLU A 27 -22.84 -14.00 14.66
N GLY A 28 -22.61 -15.25 14.22
CA GLY A 28 -21.29 -15.71 13.77
C GLY A 28 -20.75 -14.92 12.59
N VAL A 29 -21.58 -14.65 11.56
CA VAL A 29 -21.16 -13.84 10.40
C VAL A 29 -20.84 -12.41 10.80
N VAL A 30 -21.68 -11.78 11.62
CA VAL A 30 -21.44 -10.42 12.12
C VAL A 30 -20.14 -10.37 12.92
N TRP A 31 -19.90 -11.37 13.78
CA TRP A 31 -18.66 -11.48 14.54
C TRP A 31 -17.43 -11.58 13.62
N LEU A 32 -17.48 -12.42 12.59
CA LEU A 32 -16.39 -12.55 11.61
C LEU A 32 -16.14 -11.25 10.83
N LEU A 33 -17.20 -10.50 10.48
CA LEU A 33 -17.07 -9.20 9.85
C LEU A 33 -16.41 -8.18 10.77
N VAL A 34 -16.79 -8.17 12.05
CA VAL A 34 -16.15 -7.30 13.07
C VAL A 34 -14.66 -7.64 13.19
N ILE A 35 -14.29 -8.91 13.25
CA ILE A 35 -12.88 -9.34 13.34
C ILE A 35 -12.10 -8.96 12.06
N THR A 36 -12.70 -9.15 10.88
CA THR A 36 -12.12 -8.71 9.60
C THR A 36 -11.79 -7.22 9.62
N LEU A 37 -12.75 -6.40 10.03
CA LEU A 37 -12.60 -4.94 10.08
C LEU A 37 -11.60 -4.51 11.16
N LEU A 38 -11.65 -5.17 12.32
CA LEU A 38 -10.70 -4.96 13.41
C LEU A 38 -9.27 -5.20 12.93
N ALA A 39 -9.01 -6.32 12.25
CA ALA A 39 -7.68 -6.67 11.76
C ALA A 39 -7.21 -5.75 10.62
N ALA A 40 -8.13 -5.29 9.77
CA ALA A 40 -7.85 -4.34 8.70
C ALA A 40 -7.31 -3.01 9.23
N THR A 41 -7.75 -2.59 10.42
CA THR A 41 -7.43 -1.26 10.99
C THR A 41 -5.95 -1.08 11.33
N PRO A 42 -5.31 -1.89 12.20
CA PRO A 42 -3.89 -1.74 12.51
C PRO A 42 -3.00 -2.12 11.33
N ALA A 43 -3.40 -3.08 10.49
CA ALA A 43 -2.67 -3.43 9.26
C ALA A 43 -2.67 -2.27 8.24
N GLY A 44 -3.81 -1.60 8.07
CA GLY A 44 -3.92 -0.40 7.26
C GLY A 44 -3.16 0.78 7.86
N ALA A 45 -3.28 1.00 9.17
CA ALA A 45 -2.60 2.09 9.87
C ALA A 45 -1.07 1.97 9.76
N ILE A 46 -0.51 0.78 9.99
CA ILE A 46 0.94 0.57 9.84
C ILE A 46 1.39 0.73 8.39
N ALA A 47 0.56 0.30 7.41
CA ALA A 47 0.86 0.50 5.99
C ALA A 47 0.88 1.99 5.62
N VAL A 48 -0.12 2.77 6.05
CA VAL A 48 -0.15 4.24 5.87
C VAL A 48 1.08 4.87 6.49
N PHE A 49 1.39 4.53 7.74
CA PHE A 49 2.51 5.10 8.49
C PHE A 49 3.85 4.78 7.84
N TYR A 50 4.08 3.51 7.50
CA TYR A 50 5.32 3.07 6.85
C TYR A 50 5.50 3.74 5.49
N ARG A 51 4.41 3.86 4.71
CA ARG A 51 4.42 4.54 3.42
C ARG A 51 4.71 6.04 3.56
N TRP A 52 4.15 6.69 4.58
CA TRP A 52 4.36 8.11 4.84
C TRP A 52 5.79 8.41 5.33
N TYR A 53 6.33 7.58 6.22
CA TYR A 53 7.63 7.81 6.85
C TYR A 53 8.82 7.27 6.03
N VAL A 54 8.75 5.99 5.62
CA VAL A 54 9.86 5.29 4.95
C VAL A 54 9.80 5.45 3.42
N ARG A 55 8.64 5.82 2.86
CA ARG A 55 8.39 5.93 1.41
C ARG A 55 8.43 4.60 0.65
N GLU A 56 8.57 3.48 1.35
CA GLU A 56 8.53 2.13 0.79
C GLU A 56 7.20 1.43 1.12
N ARG A 57 6.94 0.29 0.48
CA ARG A 57 5.81 -0.57 0.84
C ARG A 57 6.22 -1.45 1.99
N ILE A 58 5.33 -1.61 2.98
CA ILE A 58 5.56 -2.57 4.05
C ILE A 58 5.54 -4.00 3.48
N GLN A 59 6.38 -4.88 4.02
CA GLN A 59 6.33 -6.30 3.67
C GLN A 59 4.98 -6.88 4.11
N THR A 60 4.30 -7.61 3.21
CA THR A 60 2.97 -8.17 3.44
C THR A 60 2.87 -8.96 4.75
N GLY A 61 3.88 -9.78 5.05
CA GLY A 61 3.91 -10.58 6.27
C GLY A 61 3.84 -9.71 7.53
N LEU A 62 4.58 -8.60 7.57
CA LEU A 62 4.62 -7.72 8.74
C LEU A 62 3.28 -7.03 8.97
N ALA A 63 2.63 -6.51 7.92
CA ALA A 63 1.32 -5.87 8.04
C ALA A 63 0.23 -6.85 8.51
N VAL A 64 0.25 -8.09 7.99
CA VAL A 64 -0.68 -9.14 8.43
C VAL A 64 -0.44 -9.51 9.89
N LEU A 65 0.82 -9.59 10.34
CA LEU A 65 1.14 -9.83 11.75
C LEU A 65 0.54 -8.76 12.65
N PHE A 66 0.69 -7.47 12.33
CA PHE A 66 0.07 -6.37 13.07
C PHE A 66 -1.46 -6.51 13.14
N GLY A 67 -2.10 -6.88 12.02
CA GLY A 67 -3.52 -7.18 11.95
C GLY A 67 -3.93 -8.30 12.90
N LEU A 68 -3.24 -9.44 12.80
CA LEU A 68 -3.52 -10.63 13.60
C LEU A 68 -3.22 -10.45 15.09
N THR A 69 -2.27 -9.59 15.47
CA THR A 69 -2.04 -9.25 16.88
C THR A 69 -3.31 -8.70 17.53
N ALA A 70 -4.05 -7.81 16.84
CA ALA A 70 -5.31 -7.29 17.36
C ALA A 70 -6.39 -8.39 17.50
N VAL A 71 -6.44 -9.33 16.54
CA VAL A 71 -7.36 -10.47 16.58
C VAL A 71 -7.07 -11.36 17.79
N VAL A 72 -5.80 -11.72 18.00
CA VAL A 72 -5.35 -12.53 19.14
C VAL A 72 -5.74 -11.86 20.46
N LEU A 73 -5.51 -10.55 20.58
CA LEU A 73 -5.85 -9.80 21.80
C LEU A 73 -7.35 -9.83 22.10
N VAL A 74 -8.19 -9.60 21.09
CA VAL A 74 -9.65 -9.61 21.29
C VAL A 74 -10.17 -10.99 21.60
N ILE A 75 -9.82 -12.01 20.79
CA ILE A 75 -10.28 -13.40 21.02
C ILE A 75 -9.76 -13.91 22.37
N GLY A 76 -8.48 -13.66 22.68
CA GLY A 76 -7.86 -14.07 23.93
C GLY A 76 -8.52 -13.43 25.14
N ALA A 77 -8.76 -12.12 25.11
CA ALA A 77 -9.41 -11.39 26.20
C ALA A 77 -10.85 -11.86 26.42
N THR A 78 -11.64 -12.04 25.35
CA THR A 78 -13.02 -12.51 25.48
C THR A 78 -13.09 -13.94 25.99
N THR A 79 -12.15 -14.80 25.56
CA THR A 79 -12.09 -16.20 26.02
C THR A 79 -11.75 -16.27 27.50
N ALA A 80 -10.69 -15.58 27.93
CA ALA A 80 -10.27 -15.55 29.33
C ALA A 80 -11.37 -14.97 30.26
N LEU A 81 -12.07 -13.93 29.81
CA LEU A 81 -13.16 -13.34 30.58
C LEU A 81 -14.37 -14.29 30.70
N SER A 82 -14.68 -15.02 29.63
CA SER A 82 -15.78 -15.98 29.61
C SER A 82 -15.53 -17.20 30.51
N GLU A 83 -14.27 -17.61 30.65
CA GLU A 83 -13.87 -18.72 31.53
C GLU A 83 -14.15 -18.38 33.00
N VAL A 84 -13.81 -17.16 33.43
CA VAL A 84 -14.00 -16.71 34.81
C VAL A 84 -15.46 -16.43 35.15
N ILE A 85 -16.21 -15.82 34.23
CA ILE A 85 -17.60 -15.38 34.50
C ILE A 85 -18.60 -16.52 34.31
N ALA A 86 -18.43 -17.34 33.27
CA ALA A 86 -19.43 -18.31 32.85
C ALA A 86 -19.08 -19.77 33.21
N GLN A 87 -17.91 -20.04 33.81
CA GLN A 87 -17.42 -21.40 34.11
C GLN A 87 -17.59 -22.35 32.90
N ARG A 88 -17.36 -21.83 31.69
CA ARG A 88 -17.44 -22.64 30.46
C ARG A 88 -16.23 -23.57 30.40
N GLU A 89 -16.43 -24.85 30.70
CA GLU A 89 -15.39 -25.88 30.54
C GLU A 89 -15.14 -26.26 29.05
N ASP A 90 -16.02 -25.83 28.15
CA ASP A 90 -16.09 -26.30 26.76
C ASP A 90 -15.35 -25.40 25.75
N VAL A 91 -14.22 -24.82 26.17
CA VAL A 91 -13.37 -23.95 25.33
C VAL A 91 -12.80 -24.71 24.12
N LEU A 92 -12.70 -26.04 24.24
CA LEU A 92 -12.24 -26.95 23.19
C LEU A 92 -13.38 -27.60 22.38
N ALA A 93 -14.63 -27.16 22.56
CA ALA A 93 -15.73 -27.63 21.74
C ALA A 93 -15.43 -27.37 20.25
N ALA A 94 -15.69 -28.36 19.40
CA ALA A 94 -15.37 -28.29 17.97
C ALA A 94 -15.92 -27.01 17.29
N GLY A 95 -17.11 -26.56 17.70
CA GLY A 95 -17.71 -25.32 17.20
C GLY A 95 -16.94 -24.06 17.58
N ALA A 96 -16.42 -23.98 18.80
CA ALA A 96 -15.64 -22.83 19.27
C ALA A 96 -14.28 -22.76 18.55
N VAL A 97 -13.62 -23.91 18.38
CA VAL A 97 -12.35 -24.01 17.64
C VAL A 97 -12.54 -23.61 16.18
N LEU A 98 -13.59 -24.11 15.52
CA LEU A 98 -13.90 -23.76 14.14
C LEU A 98 -14.20 -22.26 13.97
N LEU A 99 -14.95 -21.66 14.89
CA LEU A 99 -15.22 -20.22 14.89
C LEU A 99 -13.94 -19.40 15.08
N ASN A 100 -13.06 -19.79 15.99
CA ASN A 100 -11.78 -19.12 16.19
C ASN A 100 -10.89 -19.22 14.95
N LEU A 101 -10.80 -20.40 14.33
CA LEU A 101 -10.05 -20.57 13.09
C LEU A 101 -10.63 -19.72 11.95
N ALA A 102 -11.96 -19.70 11.82
CA ALA A 102 -12.64 -18.83 10.87
C ALA A 102 -12.36 -17.36 11.15
N ALA A 103 -12.32 -16.95 12.42
CA ALA A 103 -11.98 -15.59 12.83
C ALA A 103 -10.52 -15.22 12.51
N PHE A 104 -9.57 -16.14 12.69
CA PHE A 104 -8.17 -15.93 12.26
C PHE A 104 -8.05 -15.80 10.75
N LEU A 105 -8.75 -16.63 9.98
CA LEU A 105 -8.76 -16.55 8.52
C LEU A 105 -9.39 -15.22 8.04
N ALA A 106 -10.56 -14.87 8.59
CA ALA A 106 -11.25 -13.62 8.31
C ALA A 106 -10.39 -12.41 8.68
N GLY A 107 -9.73 -12.46 9.84
CA GLY A 107 -8.76 -11.46 10.29
C GLY A 107 -7.56 -11.34 9.36
N GLY A 108 -7.00 -12.45 8.87
CA GLY A 108 -5.90 -12.43 7.91
C GLY A 108 -6.28 -11.80 6.57
N VAL A 109 -7.46 -12.16 6.03
CA VAL A 109 -8.02 -11.53 4.81
C VAL A 109 -8.29 -10.04 5.04
N GLY A 110 -8.86 -9.70 6.19
CA GLY A 110 -9.11 -8.31 6.60
C GLY A 110 -7.83 -7.50 6.71
N ALA A 111 -6.81 -8.03 7.38
CA ALA A 111 -5.50 -7.40 7.50
C ALA A 111 -4.84 -7.17 6.14
N TYR A 112 -4.88 -8.16 5.26
CA TYR A 112 -4.38 -8.03 3.90
C TYR A 112 -5.14 -6.95 3.09
N GLY A 113 -6.48 -6.94 3.17
CA GLY A 113 -7.30 -5.90 2.55
C GLY A 113 -7.02 -4.51 3.11
N GLY A 114 -6.94 -4.40 4.44
CA GLY A 114 -6.62 -3.16 5.16
C GLY A 114 -5.26 -2.60 4.78
N MET A 115 -4.23 -3.44 4.68
CA MET A 115 -2.91 -3.06 4.17
C MET A 115 -3.00 -2.48 2.76
N ARG A 116 -3.72 -3.13 1.83
CA ARG A 116 -3.86 -2.64 0.44
C ARG A 116 -4.58 -1.29 0.36
N ILE A 117 -5.58 -1.08 1.22
CA ILE A 117 -6.29 0.20 1.32
C ILE A 117 -5.36 1.26 1.94
N GLY A 118 -4.65 0.91 3.01
CA GLY A 118 -3.68 1.79 3.67
C GLY A 118 -2.55 2.24 2.76
N ASP A 119 -2.01 1.33 1.93
CA ASP A 119 -1.01 1.64 0.91
C ASP A 119 -1.49 2.73 -0.07
N ARG A 120 -2.77 2.71 -0.46
CA ARG A 120 -3.36 3.72 -1.36
C ARG A 120 -3.53 5.06 -0.64
N LEU A 121 -4.09 5.02 0.57
CA LEU A 121 -4.29 6.21 1.39
C LEU A 121 -2.96 6.88 1.77
N GLY A 122 -1.89 6.12 1.96
CA GLY A 122 -0.54 6.66 2.21
C GLY A 122 0.01 7.49 1.04
N VAL A 123 -0.36 7.14 -0.20
CA VAL A 123 -0.01 7.91 -1.41
C VAL A 123 -0.89 9.17 -1.53
N ASP A 124 -2.18 9.07 -1.21
CA ASP A 124 -3.10 10.22 -1.28
C ASP A 124 -2.83 11.25 -0.18
N LEU A 125 -2.48 10.79 1.04
CA LEU A 125 -2.03 11.67 2.11
C LEU A 125 -0.74 12.38 1.71
N PHE A 126 0.16 11.75 0.95
CA PHE A 126 1.33 12.44 0.39
C PHE A 126 0.91 13.57 -0.56
N ALA A 127 -0.09 13.39 -1.42
CA ALA A 127 -0.63 14.49 -2.25
C ALA A 127 -1.25 15.62 -1.39
N ALA A 128 -1.89 15.28 -0.26
CA ALA A 128 -2.60 16.25 0.60
C ALA A 128 -1.73 16.90 1.70
N THR A 129 -0.63 16.26 2.11
CA THR A 129 0.28 16.73 3.19
C THR A 129 1.69 17.03 2.71
N GLY A 130 2.16 16.43 1.62
CA GLY A 130 3.41 16.78 0.93
C GLY A 130 3.37 18.16 0.28
N GLY A 131 2.18 18.76 0.12
CA GLY A 131 2.01 20.16 -0.25
C GLY A 131 2.18 21.16 0.92
N ARG A 132 2.54 20.70 2.13
CA ARG A 132 2.61 21.55 3.35
C ARG A 132 3.99 21.62 4.03
N ASN A 133 5.06 21.30 3.32
CA ASN A 133 6.31 22.04 3.51
C ASN A 133 6.20 23.26 2.57
N ILE A 134 5.61 24.38 2.99
CA ILE A 134 6.34 25.52 3.55
C ILE A 134 7.78 25.56 3.01
N ASP A 135 7.91 25.92 1.74
CA ASP A 135 8.60 27.18 1.49
C ASP A 135 7.55 28.28 1.50
N ALA A 136 7.83 29.32 2.28
CA ALA A 136 7.01 30.49 2.40
C ALA A 136 7.02 31.23 1.06
N ASP A 137 6.01 31.03 0.23
CA ASP A 137 5.57 32.03 -0.77
C ASP A 137 4.12 31.73 -1.18
N VAL A 138 3.23 31.82 -0.19
CA VAL A 138 1.79 31.97 -0.41
C VAL A 138 1.54 33.42 -0.81
N SER A 139 1.91 33.79 -2.04
CA SER A 139 1.45 35.03 -2.69
C SER A 139 1.40 34.92 -4.23
N GLU A 140 1.32 33.72 -4.81
CA GLU A 140 1.22 33.57 -6.27
C GLU A 140 0.28 32.44 -6.70
N ILE A 141 -0.86 32.29 -6.00
CA ILE A 141 -2.01 31.54 -6.53
C ILE A 141 -2.85 32.43 -7.48
N VAL A 142 -2.43 33.66 -7.74
CA VAL A 142 -3.09 34.50 -8.73
C VAL A 142 -2.05 35.16 -9.61
N GLN A 143 -2.12 34.81 -10.90
CA GLN A 143 -1.70 35.65 -12.02
C GLN A 143 -0.19 35.93 -12.13
N THR A 144 0.56 35.06 -12.80
CA THR A 144 1.52 35.50 -13.85
C THR A 144 1.88 34.33 -14.76
N VAL A 145 1.25 34.28 -15.94
CA VAL A 145 1.57 33.36 -17.06
C VAL A 145 2.92 33.71 -17.73
N GLY A 146 3.89 34.21 -16.96
CA GLY A 146 5.17 34.76 -17.44
C GLY A 146 6.39 34.43 -16.55
N ARG A 147 6.20 33.63 -15.49
CA ARG A 147 7.25 33.31 -14.52
C ARG A 147 7.73 31.85 -14.54
N VAL A 148 7.61 31.16 -15.66
CA VAL A 148 8.09 29.77 -15.82
C VAL A 148 9.32 29.68 -16.72
N THR A 149 10.27 28.81 -16.35
CA THR A 149 11.37 28.37 -17.21
C THR A 149 10.92 27.08 -17.91
N SER A 150 10.99 27.06 -19.24
CA SER A 150 10.69 25.84 -20.01
C SER A 150 11.97 25.07 -20.28
N VAL A 151 12.00 23.81 -19.87
CA VAL A 151 13.08 22.88 -20.18
C VAL A 151 12.59 21.91 -21.24
N ARG A 152 13.32 21.79 -22.34
CA ARG A 152 13.02 20.82 -23.40
C ARG A 152 13.97 19.63 -23.27
N LEU A 153 13.39 18.44 -23.34
CA LEU A 153 14.17 17.21 -23.44
C LEU A 153 14.70 17.02 -24.87
N PRO A 154 15.88 16.38 -25.03
CA PRO A 154 16.41 16.03 -26.34
C PRO A 154 15.48 15.06 -27.08
N GLU A 155 15.70 14.95 -28.38
CA GLU A 155 14.98 13.97 -29.21
C GLU A 155 15.49 12.55 -28.95
N ASP A 156 16.81 12.41 -28.83
CA ASP A 156 17.47 11.15 -28.54
C ASP A 156 17.68 11.04 -27.02
N ILE A 157 17.19 9.93 -26.46
CA ILE A 157 17.34 9.61 -25.04
C ILE A 157 18.12 8.30 -24.95
N ASP A 158 19.29 8.36 -24.32
CA ASP A 158 20.17 7.22 -24.17
C ASP A 158 19.77 6.34 -22.98
N ASP A 159 20.28 5.11 -22.96
CA ASP A 159 20.17 4.22 -21.81
C ASP A 159 21.44 4.35 -20.93
N ILE A 160 21.24 4.43 -19.61
CA ILE A 160 22.39 4.57 -18.69
C ILE A 160 23.21 3.28 -18.67
N ILE A 161 24.53 3.43 -18.85
CA ILE A 161 25.48 2.31 -18.79
C ILE A 161 25.42 1.63 -17.42
N GLY A 162 25.20 0.31 -17.42
CA GLY A 162 25.08 -0.47 -16.18
C GLY A 162 23.67 -0.47 -15.59
N TYR A 163 22.66 -0.01 -16.32
CA TYR A 163 21.25 -0.11 -15.97
C TYR A 163 20.47 -0.88 -17.05
N ASP A 164 19.37 -1.51 -16.65
CA ASP A 164 18.43 -2.11 -17.59
C ASP A 164 17.77 -0.98 -18.41
N PRO A 165 17.71 -1.12 -19.75
CA PRO A 165 17.20 -0.09 -20.63
C PRO A 165 15.72 0.17 -20.37
N MET A 166 15.28 1.39 -20.67
CA MET A 166 13.86 1.73 -20.60
C MET A 166 13.11 1.23 -21.85
N PRO A 167 11.82 0.87 -21.74
CA PRO A 167 11.01 0.56 -22.91
C PRO A 167 11.02 1.72 -23.91
N ASP A 168 11.16 1.41 -25.20
CA ASP A 168 11.24 2.42 -26.27
C ASP A 168 10.00 3.33 -26.28
N GLU A 169 8.82 2.80 -25.96
CA GLU A 169 7.58 3.56 -25.78
C GLU A 169 7.70 4.70 -24.76
N THR A 170 8.48 4.50 -23.69
CA THR A 170 8.71 5.54 -22.67
C THR A 170 9.70 6.59 -23.17
N LYS A 171 10.75 6.16 -23.88
CA LYS A 171 11.73 7.07 -24.51
C LYS A 171 11.05 7.95 -25.57
N GLU A 172 10.21 7.38 -26.42
CA GLU A 172 9.41 8.11 -27.41
C GLU A 172 8.44 9.11 -26.76
N THR A 173 7.84 8.75 -25.63
CA THR A 173 6.93 9.66 -24.89
C THR A 173 7.66 10.85 -24.28
N LEU A 174 8.92 10.66 -23.89
CA LEU A 174 9.78 11.68 -23.30
C LEU A 174 10.49 12.53 -24.36
N ALA A 175 10.76 11.97 -25.54
CA ALA A 175 11.44 12.67 -26.62
C ALA A 175 10.75 14.00 -26.94
N ASN A 176 11.53 15.07 -27.05
CA ASN A 176 11.04 16.42 -27.38
C ASN A 176 9.99 17.02 -26.42
N ARG A 177 9.72 16.40 -25.26
CA ARG A 177 8.77 16.94 -24.28
C ARG A 177 9.31 18.21 -23.65
N ARG A 178 8.39 19.12 -23.34
CA ARG A 178 8.66 20.35 -22.60
C ARG A 178 8.10 20.25 -21.20
N PHE A 179 8.95 20.52 -20.22
CA PHE A 179 8.62 20.64 -18.81
C PHE A 179 8.67 22.11 -18.39
N LEU A 180 7.75 22.49 -17.52
CA LEU A 180 7.66 23.86 -17.00
C LEU A 180 8.04 23.86 -15.53
N PHE A 181 9.04 24.66 -15.19
CA PHE A 181 9.51 24.83 -13.82
C PHE A 181 9.37 26.29 -13.38
N PRO A 182 9.27 26.56 -12.07
CA PRO A 182 9.35 27.91 -11.54
C PRO A 182 10.66 28.60 -11.96
N ARG A 183 10.61 29.91 -12.24
CA ARG A 183 11.83 30.72 -12.40
C ARG A 183 12.53 30.89 -11.04
N ARG A 184 13.85 31.18 -11.08
CA ARG A 184 14.77 31.33 -9.93
C ARG A 184 15.29 30.01 -9.34
N LEU A 185 15.29 28.92 -10.12
CA LEU A 185 16.04 27.73 -9.74
C LEU A 185 17.50 27.87 -10.20
N THR A 186 18.42 27.48 -9.33
CA THR A 186 19.80 27.20 -9.71
C THR A 186 19.85 25.98 -10.65
N LYS A 187 20.98 25.79 -11.34
CA LYS A 187 21.18 24.65 -12.25
C LYS A 187 20.97 23.31 -11.53
N ASP A 188 21.49 23.19 -10.31
CA ASP A 188 21.35 21.98 -9.50
C ASP A 188 19.90 21.76 -9.04
N GLU A 189 19.20 22.80 -8.60
CA GLU A 189 17.79 22.68 -8.22
C GLU A 189 16.89 22.34 -9.41
N LEU A 190 17.18 22.89 -10.59
CA LEU A 190 16.47 22.55 -11.82
C LEU A 190 16.69 21.08 -12.19
N ARG A 191 17.94 20.61 -12.10
CA ARG A 191 18.32 19.21 -12.30
C ARG A 191 17.55 18.30 -11.36
N ASP A 192 17.60 18.57 -10.06
CA ASP A 192 16.96 17.75 -9.05
C ASP A 192 15.44 17.70 -9.24
N ARG A 193 14.81 18.84 -9.54
CA ARG A 193 13.37 18.92 -9.84
C ARG A 193 13.01 18.12 -11.10
N LEU A 194 13.82 18.20 -12.14
CA LEU A 194 13.62 17.44 -13.38
C LEU A 194 13.74 15.93 -13.13
N VAL A 195 14.77 15.50 -12.39
CA VAL A 195 14.98 14.09 -12.01
C VAL A 195 13.79 13.57 -11.22
N VAL A 196 13.36 14.29 -10.16
CA VAL A 196 12.21 13.88 -9.34
C VAL A 196 10.95 13.75 -10.19
N ARG A 197 10.72 14.69 -11.11
CA ARG A 197 9.57 14.66 -12.01
C ARG A 197 9.60 13.46 -12.96
N LEU A 198 10.75 13.18 -13.58
CA LEU A 198 10.91 12.01 -14.46
C LEU A 198 10.68 10.68 -13.72
N LYS A 199 11.19 10.57 -12.50
CA LYS A 199 10.97 9.39 -11.65
C LYS A 199 9.50 9.21 -11.25
N THR A 200 8.81 10.31 -10.95
CA THR A 200 7.43 10.29 -10.44
C THR A 200 6.40 10.14 -11.56
N ASP A 201 6.53 10.90 -12.64
CA ASP A 201 5.53 10.97 -13.71
C ASP A 201 5.71 9.82 -14.72
N TYR A 202 6.94 9.33 -14.92
CA TYR A 202 7.28 8.34 -15.96
C TYR A 202 7.89 7.05 -15.43
N GLY A 203 8.03 6.91 -14.10
CA GLY A 203 8.51 5.68 -13.48
C GLY A 203 9.97 5.33 -13.81
N VAL A 204 10.77 6.31 -14.20
CA VAL A 204 12.20 6.11 -14.46
C VAL A 204 12.92 5.76 -13.16
N GLY A 205 13.80 4.76 -13.16
CA GLY A 205 14.53 4.36 -11.95
C GLY A 205 15.76 5.21 -11.68
N HIS A 206 16.56 5.43 -12.72
CA HIS A 206 17.78 6.24 -12.68
C HIS A 206 17.80 7.22 -13.86
N VAL A 207 18.25 8.43 -13.60
CA VAL A 207 18.28 9.52 -14.57
C VAL A 207 19.66 10.13 -14.45
N ASP A 208 20.39 10.17 -15.56
CA ASP A 208 21.55 11.02 -15.72
C ASP A 208 21.20 12.13 -16.71
N VAL A 209 21.48 13.37 -16.31
CA VAL A 209 21.07 14.55 -17.06
C VAL A 209 22.14 15.62 -16.95
N GLU A 210 22.49 16.17 -18.10
CA GLU A 210 23.39 17.29 -18.23
C GLU A 210 22.61 18.48 -18.78
N LEU A 211 22.66 19.59 -18.05
CA LEU A 211 21.99 20.83 -18.40
C LEU A 211 23.00 21.81 -19.00
N ALA A 212 22.62 22.46 -20.09
CA ALA A 212 23.30 23.65 -20.60
C ALA A 212 23.09 24.86 -19.67
N ASP A 213 23.89 25.90 -19.88
CA ASP A 213 23.79 27.15 -19.12
C ASP A 213 22.53 27.97 -19.42
N ASP A 214 21.83 27.66 -20.51
CA ASP A 214 20.52 28.20 -20.87
C ASP A 214 19.33 27.43 -20.23
N GLY A 215 19.62 26.33 -19.54
CA GLY A 215 18.65 25.45 -18.90
C GLY A 215 18.04 24.37 -19.81
N ASN A 216 18.51 24.23 -21.06
CA ASN A 216 18.17 23.08 -21.89
C ASN A 216 18.93 21.82 -21.46
N VAL A 217 18.39 20.66 -21.81
CA VAL A 217 19.02 19.36 -21.56
C VAL A 217 19.87 19.00 -22.77
N ASP A 218 21.20 19.02 -22.60
CA ASP A 218 22.15 18.64 -23.65
C ASP A 218 22.25 17.12 -23.77
N TYR A 219 22.19 16.44 -22.62
CA TYR A 219 22.31 14.99 -22.53
C TYR A 219 21.29 14.44 -21.53
N LEU A 220 20.57 13.40 -21.95
CA LEU A 220 19.65 12.66 -21.09
C LEU A 220 19.85 11.16 -21.29
N ALA A 221 20.20 10.48 -20.21
CA ALA A 221 20.19 9.04 -20.15
C ALA A 221 19.24 8.54 -19.04
N VAL A 222 18.50 7.48 -19.32
CA VAL A 222 17.54 6.89 -18.39
C VAL A 222 17.79 5.40 -18.17
N GLY A 223 17.44 4.89 -17.00
CA GLY A 223 17.55 3.47 -16.67
C GLY A 223 16.43 3.02 -15.72
N SER A 224 16.00 1.76 -15.84
CA SER A 224 14.92 1.23 -15.00
C SER A 224 15.42 0.73 -13.64
N ARG A 225 16.52 -0.04 -13.63
CA ARG A 225 17.17 -0.59 -12.44
C ARG A 225 18.65 -0.89 -12.74
N ALA A 226 19.51 -0.92 -11.74
CA ALA A 226 20.91 -1.28 -11.93
C ALA A 226 21.00 -2.71 -12.51
N ALA A 227 21.62 -2.83 -13.69
CA ALA A 227 21.87 -4.10 -14.35
C ALA A 227 23.01 -4.81 -13.61
N GLY A 228 22.74 -6.02 -13.11
CA GLY A 228 23.82 -6.89 -12.64
C GLY A 228 24.68 -7.33 -13.81
N ILE A 229 25.97 -7.61 -13.58
CA ILE A 229 26.90 -8.16 -14.60
C ILE A 229 26.52 -9.61 -15.02
N GLY A 230 25.48 -10.18 -14.41
CA GLY A 230 24.80 -11.40 -14.80
C GLY A 230 23.62 -11.67 -13.86
N PRO A 231 22.81 -12.72 -14.10
CA PRO A 231 21.68 -13.08 -13.25
C PRO A 231 22.05 -13.43 -11.79
N THR A 232 23.34 -13.50 -11.46
CA THR A 232 23.86 -13.93 -10.16
C THR A 232 24.63 -12.85 -9.40
N LEU A 233 24.88 -11.68 -9.98
CA LEU A 233 25.58 -10.59 -9.30
C LEU A 233 24.58 -9.53 -8.83
N PRO A 234 24.48 -9.28 -7.50
CA PRO A 234 23.62 -8.24 -6.97
C PRO A 234 24.02 -6.85 -7.51
N PRO A 235 23.04 -5.95 -7.71
CA PRO A 235 23.32 -4.59 -8.18
C PRO A 235 24.29 -3.87 -7.25
N SER A 236 25.07 -2.93 -7.79
CA SER A 236 26.11 -2.14 -7.09
C SER A 236 27.35 -2.92 -6.58
N THR A 237 27.60 -4.13 -7.09
CA THR A 237 28.80 -4.91 -6.75
C THR A 237 29.81 -4.87 -7.91
N ASN A 238 31.06 -4.49 -7.61
CA ASN A 238 32.16 -4.47 -8.58
C ASN A 238 32.86 -5.84 -8.61
N ALA A 239 33.08 -6.40 -9.80
CA ALA A 239 33.95 -7.56 -9.99
C ALA A 239 35.39 -7.08 -10.23
N VAL A 240 36.32 -7.49 -9.38
CA VAL A 240 37.76 -7.21 -9.55
C VAL A 240 38.44 -8.49 -10.03
N ALA A 241 39.08 -8.43 -11.18
CA ALA A 241 39.95 -9.51 -11.64
C ALA A 241 41.22 -9.53 -10.78
N ILE A 242 41.42 -10.61 -10.05
CA ILE A 242 42.69 -10.91 -9.39
C ILE A 242 43.59 -11.64 -10.37
N GLN A 243 44.78 -11.10 -10.58
CA GLN A 243 45.85 -11.65 -11.42
C GLN A 243 46.90 -12.36 -10.56
#